data_AF-F9P807-F1
#
_entry.id   AF-F9P807-F1
#
_cell.length_a   1.000
_cell.length_b   1.000
_cell.length_c   1.000
_cell.angle_alpha   90.00
_cell.angle_beta   90.00
_cell.angle_gamma   90.00
#
_symmetry.space_group_name_H-M   'P 1'
#
loop_
_entity.id
_entity.type
_entity.pdbx_description
1 polymer ?
#
loop_
_entity_poly.entity_id
_entity_poly.type
_entity_poly.pdbx_seq_one_letter_code
_entity_poly.pdbx_strand_id
1 'polypeptide(L)'
;MLGLRNYLLPQLERQNSATQLISQLPQIFLGSLGVVLVLLAIGFYWFRKSSKIVVFSFLARLPFGGTFIQAYLTAYYAREWGNMIGQGLELSQIFQMMQGQRSAMFQEIGKDLEVALQNGQEFSQVVKHYPFFKKELGLIIEYGEVKSKLGCELEVYAQKTWEKFFSRINQAMNLVQPLVFVFVALVIVLLYAAMLLPIYQNMEVQL
;
A
#
# COMPACT_ATOMS: atom_id res chain seq x y z
N MET A 1 20.75 42.37 -44.46
CA MET A 1 19.95 42.05 -43.25
C MET A 1 18.69 41.22 -43.54
N LEU A 2 18.70 40.33 -44.54
CA LEU A 2 17.54 39.48 -44.89
C LEU A 2 17.73 37.99 -44.53
N GLY A 3 18.98 37.50 -44.48
CA GLY A 3 19.27 36.11 -44.14
C GLY A 3 19.14 35.76 -42.64
N LEU A 4 19.38 36.73 -41.75
CA LEU A 4 19.34 36.50 -40.29
C LEU A 4 17.90 36.28 -39.80
N ARG A 5 16.94 37.01 -40.38
CA ARG A 5 15.51 36.93 -40.07
C ARG A 5 14.88 35.61 -40.56
N ASN A 6 15.35 35.06 -41.68
CA ASN A 6 14.74 33.88 -42.30
C ASN A 6 15.25 32.54 -41.72
N TYR A 7 16.38 32.53 -41.01
CA TYR A 7 17.02 31.30 -40.52
C TYR A 7 16.99 31.14 -38.99
N LEU A 8 16.94 32.24 -38.23
CA LEU A 8 16.95 32.18 -36.75
C LEU A 8 15.55 32.16 -36.12
N LEU A 9 14.56 32.83 -36.73
CA LEU A 9 13.18 32.83 -36.23
C LEU A 9 12.49 31.45 -36.20
N PRO A 10 12.69 30.53 -37.18
CA PRO A 10 12.06 29.21 -37.10
C PRO A 10 12.72 28.26 -36.07
N GLN A 11 13.89 28.60 -35.51
CA GLN A 11 14.48 27.84 -34.41
C GLN A 11 13.88 28.21 -33.04
N LEU A 12 13.36 29.43 -32.90
CA LEU A 12 12.56 29.84 -31.74
C LEU A 12 11.12 29.30 -31.81
N GLU A 13 10.57 29.03 -32.99
CA GLU A 13 9.26 28.36 -33.11
C GLU A 13 9.28 26.87 -32.73
N ARG A 14 10.45 26.20 -32.71
CA ARG A 14 10.58 24.87 -32.08
C ARG A 14 10.40 24.92 -30.55
N GLN A 15 10.42 26.12 -29.96
CA GLN A 15 10.04 26.39 -28.58
C GLN A 15 8.51 26.45 -28.38
N ASN A 16 7.69 26.20 -29.41
CA ASN A 16 6.23 26.12 -29.22
C ASN A 16 5.80 24.90 -28.41
N SER A 17 6.48 23.75 -28.52
CA SER A 17 6.07 22.54 -27.79
C SER A 17 6.27 22.67 -26.27
N ALA A 18 7.38 23.27 -25.84
CA ALA A 18 7.67 23.51 -24.43
C ALA A 18 6.74 24.58 -23.84
N THR A 19 6.48 25.66 -24.60
CA THR A 19 5.58 26.75 -24.17
C THR A 19 4.12 26.29 -24.13
N GLN A 20 3.69 25.43 -25.06
CA GLN A 20 2.38 24.79 -25.04
C GLN A 20 2.23 23.82 -23.87
N LEU A 21 3.24 23.01 -23.55
CA LEU A 21 3.25 22.13 -22.37
C LEU A 21 3.16 22.92 -21.06
N ILE A 22 3.88 24.03 -20.93
CA ILE A 22 3.81 24.90 -19.74
C ILE A 22 2.42 25.54 -19.60
N SER A 23 1.79 25.95 -20.71
CA SER A 23 0.44 26.53 -20.68
C SER A 23 -0.68 25.52 -20.33
N GLN A 24 -0.49 24.24 -20.68
CA GLN A 24 -1.46 23.17 -20.41
C GLN A 24 -1.22 22.44 -19.09
N LEU A 25 -0.07 22.63 -18.44
CA LEU A 25 0.25 22.05 -17.13
C LEU A 25 -0.86 22.26 -16.06
N PRO A 26 -1.48 23.44 -15.91
CA PRO A 26 -2.54 23.65 -14.93
C PRO A 26 -3.78 22.79 -15.20
N GLN A 27 -4.15 22.60 -16.47
CA GLN A 27 -5.30 21.81 -16.87
C GLN A 27 -5.03 20.30 -16.74
N ILE A 28 -3.81 19.85 -17.06
CA ILE A 28 -3.38 18.46 -16.85
C ILE A 28 -3.32 18.13 -15.35
N PHE A 29 -2.83 19.07 -14.53
CA PHE A 29 -2.82 18.92 -13.07
C PHE A 29 -4.23 18.83 -12.49
N LEU A 30 -5.14 19.74 -12.86
CA LEU A 30 -6.54 19.70 -12.44
C LEU A 30 -7.28 18.44 -12.94
N GLY A 31 -7.03 18.03 -14.19
CA GLY A 31 -7.61 16.82 -14.76
C GLY A 31 -7.13 15.54 -14.06
N SER A 32 -5.81 15.43 -13.79
CA SER A 32 -5.26 14.30 -13.04
C SER A 32 -5.78 14.25 -11.61
N LEU A 33 -5.94 15.40 -10.94
CA LEU A 33 -6.55 15.49 -9.61
C LEU A 33 -8.01 15.04 -9.62
N GLY A 34 -8.78 15.43 -10.65
CA GLY A 34 -10.16 14.97 -10.86
C GLY A 34 -10.25 13.45 -11.08
N VAL A 35 -9.37 12.90 -11.91
CA VAL A 35 -9.30 11.44 -12.14
C VAL A 35 -8.94 10.69 -10.85
N VAL A 36 -7.99 11.21 -10.06
CA VAL A 36 -7.63 10.64 -8.76
C VAL A 36 -8.82 10.69 -7.80
N LEU A 37 -9.54 11.81 -7.72
CA LEU A 37 -10.74 11.93 -6.87
C LEU A 37 -11.86 10.99 -7.31
N VAL A 38 -12.07 10.80 -8.63
CA VAL A 38 -13.05 9.85 -9.16
C VAL A 38 -12.63 8.41 -8.87
N LEU A 39 -11.35 8.06 -9.05
CA LEU A 39 -10.83 6.74 -8.70
C LEU A 39 -10.94 6.47 -7.19
N LEU A 40 -10.68 7.47 -6.35
CA LEU A 40 -10.88 7.39 -4.90
C LEU A 40 -12.37 7.27 -4.55
N ALA A 41 -13.26 7.99 -5.22
CA ALA A 41 -14.70 7.90 -4.98
C ALA A 41 -15.28 6.56 -5.43
N ILE A 42 -14.87 6.05 -6.60
CA ILE A 42 -15.23 4.71 -7.08
C ILE A 42 -14.66 3.66 -6.12
N GLY A 43 -13.39 3.80 -5.73
CA GLY A 43 -12.74 2.94 -4.75
C GLY A 43 -13.46 2.95 -3.40
N PHE A 44 -13.89 4.12 -2.91
CA PHE A 44 -14.62 4.29 -1.66
C PHE A 44 -16.04 3.71 -1.75
N TYR A 45 -16.72 3.90 -2.87
CA TYR A 45 -18.03 3.29 -3.15
C TYR A 45 -17.94 1.76 -3.19
N TRP A 46 -16.91 1.22 -3.87
CA TRP A 46 -16.62 -0.22 -3.90
C TRP A 46 -16.23 -0.74 -2.51
N PHE A 47 -15.39 -0.03 -1.78
CA PHE A 47 -14.94 -0.39 -0.42
C PHE A 47 -16.10 -0.46 0.60
N ARG A 48 -17.15 0.33 0.36
CA ARG A 48 -18.36 0.36 1.19
C ARG A 48 -19.34 -0.75 0.86
N LYS A 49 -19.32 -1.28 -0.38
CA LYS A 49 -20.27 -2.30 -0.87
C LYS A 49 -19.68 -3.71 -0.95
N SER A 50 -18.35 -3.85 -1.04
CA SER A 50 -17.66 -5.13 -1.17
C SER A 50 -17.22 -5.69 0.19
N SER A 51 -17.26 -7.01 0.31
CA SER A 51 -16.74 -7.76 1.47
C SER A 51 -15.27 -7.40 1.72
N LYS A 52 -14.90 -7.28 3.00
CA LYS A 52 -13.54 -6.84 3.40
C LYS A 52 -12.48 -7.84 2.95
N ILE A 53 -12.81 -9.13 2.86
CA ILE A 53 -11.97 -10.16 2.24
C ILE A 53 -11.60 -9.78 0.80
N VAL A 54 -12.56 -9.34 -0.03
CA VAL A 54 -12.30 -8.94 -1.43
C VAL A 54 -11.43 -7.70 -1.50
N VAL A 55 -11.70 -6.72 -0.64
CA VAL A 55 -10.94 -5.48 -0.59
C VAL A 55 -9.47 -5.73 -0.19
N PHE A 56 -9.24 -6.46 0.91
CA PHE A 56 -7.90 -6.79 1.36
C PHE A 56 -7.20 -7.73 0.38
N SER A 57 -7.92 -8.61 -0.30
CA SER A 57 -7.37 -9.43 -1.39
C SER A 57 -6.86 -8.60 -2.57
N PHE A 58 -7.56 -7.54 -2.93
CA PHE A 58 -7.14 -6.63 -4.00
C PHE A 58 -5.95 -5.78 -3.55
N LEU A 59 -6.02 -5.24 -2.33
CA LEU A 59 -4.95 -4.41 -1.76
C LEU A 59 -3.65 -5.21 -1.53
N ALA A 60 -3.77 -6.47 -1.15
CA ALA A 60 -2.64 -7.41 -1.01
C ALA A 60 -1.96 -7.77 -2.34
N ARG A 61 -2.60 -7.55 -3.50
CA ARG A 61 -2.00 -7.77 -4.82
C ARG A 61 -1.21 -6.57 -5.35
N LEU A 62 -1.22 -5.43 -4.65
CA LEU A 62 -0.47 -4.25 -5.09
C LEU A 62 1.05 -4.49 -4.94
N PRO A 63 1.86 -4.21 -5.97
CA PRO A 63 3.29 -4.56 -5.99
C PRO A 63 4.12 -3.83 -4.93
N PHE A 64 3.74 -2.61 -4.55
CA PHE A 64 4.50 -1.80 -3.57
C PHE A 64 4.02 -1.98 -2.12
N GLY A 65 2.71 -2.06 -1.89
CA GLY A 65 2.12 -2.12 -0.53
C GLY A 65 1.60 -3.50 -0.12
N GLY A 66 1.32 -4.38 -1.08
CA GLY A 66 0.66 -5.67 -0.84
C GLY A 66 1.48 -6.58 0.07
N THR A 67 2.79 -6.63 -0.13
CA THR A 67 3.71 -7.43 0.69
C THR A 67 3.72 -6.98 2.17
N PHE A 68 3.61 -5.68 2.44
CA PHE A 68 3.53 -5.15 3.81
C PHE A 68 2.21 -5.51 4.46
N ILE A 69 1.10 -5.37 3.73
CA ILE A 69 -0.24 -5.73 4.20
C ILE A 69 -0.31 -7.23 4.48
N GLN A 70 0.18 -8.07 3.57
CA GLN A 70 0.25 -9.51 3.77
C GLN A 70 1.08 -9.88 5.00
N ALA A 71 2.24 -9.24 5.20
CA ALA A 71 3.08 -9.50 6.36
C ALA A 71 2.39 -9.09 7.67
N TYR A 72 1.76 -7.92 7.71
CA TYR A 72 1.02 -7.44 8.87
C TYR A 72 -0.16 -8.35 9.21
N LEU A 73 -1.02 -8.66 8.23
CA LEU A 73 -2.19 -9.52 8.44
C LEU A 73 -1.76 -10.93 8.85
N THR A 74 -0.77 -11.51 8.18
CA THR A 74 -0.24 -12.83 8.53
C THR A 74 0.28 -12.84 9.98
N ALA A 75 1.06 -11.85 10.39
CA ALA A 75 1.59 -11.77 11.75
C ALA A 75 0.51 -11.53 12.81
N TYR A 76 -0.48 -10.69 12.49
CA TYR A 76 -1.59 -10.38 13.37
C TYR A 76 -2.46 -11.63 13.62
N TYR A 77 -2.98 -12.26 12.55
CA TYR A 77 -3.86 -13.43 12.70
C TYR A 77 -3.11 -14.64 13.29
N ALA A 78 -1.85 -14.86 12.91
CA ALA A 78 -1.05 -15.93 13.53
C ALA A 78 -0.89 -15.72 15.04
N ARG A 79 -0.70 -14.47 15.50
CA ARG A 79 -0.60 -14.17 16.93
C ARG A 79 -1.93 -14.36 17.64
N GLU A 80 -3.02 -13.85 17.09
CA GLU A 80 -4.35 -13.97 17.69
C GLU A 80 -4.78 -15.44 17.81
N TRP A 81 -4.65 -16.21 16.72
CA TRP A 81 -4.94 -17.65 16.74
C TRP A 81 -3.98 -18.42 17.64
N GLY A 82 -2.67 -18.11 17.59
CA GLY A 82 -1.67 -18.72 18.46
C GLY A 82 -2.01 -18.55 19.94
N ASN A 83 -2.29 -17.31 20.36
CA ASN A 83 -2.68 -16.98 21.73
C ASN A 83 -3.96 -17.70 22.18
N MET A 84 -4.99 -17.73 21.32
CA MET A 84 -6.27 -18.36 21.66
C MET A 84 -6.12 -19.89 21.77
N ILE A 85 -5.40 -20.52 20.84
CA ILE A 85 -5.13 -21.96 20.88
C ILE A 85 -4.20 -22.30 22.05
N GLY A 86 -3.21 -21.45 22.35
CA GLY A 86 -2.32 -21.58 23.49
C GLY A 86 -3.04 -21.51 24.84
N GLN A 87 -4.17 -20.80 24.90
CA GLN A 87 -5.07 -20.77 26.06
C GLN A 87 -5.99 -22.01 26.15
N GLY A 88 -5.89 -22.95 25.19
CA GLY A 88 -6.67 -24.18 25.17
C GLY A 88 -8.04 -24.05 24.50
N LEU A 89 -8.31 -22.96 23.76
CA LEU A 89 -9.56 -22.82 23.01
C LEU A 89 -9.54 -23.70 21.75
N GLU A 90 -10.66 -24.37 21.50
CA GLU A 90 -10.87 -25.13 20.27
C GLU A 90 -11.12 -24.20 19.07
N LEU A 91 -10.76 -24.64 17.85
CA LEU A 91 -10.91 -23.86 16.63
C LEU A 91 -12.36 -23.37 16.39
N SER A 92 -13.36 -24.21 16.68
CA SER A 92 -14.78 -23.86 16.58
C SER A 92 -15.14 -22.67 17.46
N GLN A 93 -14.69 -22.68 18.72
CA GLN A 93 -14.91 -21.61 19.70
C GLN A 93 -14.22 -20.32 19.26
N ILE A 94 -12.99 -20.44 18.76
CA ILE A 94 -12.22 -19.32 18.21
C ILE A 94 -13.00 -18.67 17.07
N PHE A 95 -13.44 -19.44 16.07
CA PHE A 95 -14.14 -18.91 14.91
C PHE A 95 -15.49 -18.25 15.26
N GLN A 96 -16.18 -18.74 16.29
CA GLN A 96 -17.37 -18.08 16.83
C GLN A 96 -17.03 -16.75 17.54
N MET A 97 -15.96 -16.71 18.33
CA MET A 97 -15.48 -15.48 18.96
C MET A 97 -15.06 -14.44 17.91
N MET A 98 -14.45 -14.88 16.80
CA MET A 98 -14.06 -14.00 15.70
C MET A 98 -15.26 -13.26 15.10
N GLN A 99 -16.43 -13.91 15.03
CA GLN A 99 -17.68 -13.33 14.53
C GLN A 99 -18.28 -12.26 15.45
N GLY A 100 -17.95 -12.28 16.74
CA GLY A 100 -18.37 -11.26 17.70
C GLY A 100 -17.51 -9.99 17.70
N GLN A 101 -16.35 -10.00 17.02
CA GLN A 101 -15.42 -8.87 17.02
C GLN A 101 -15.91 -7.69 16.18
N ARG A 102 -15.52 -6.46 16.53
CA ARG A 102 -15.94 -5.24 15.80
C ARG A 102 -15.39 -5.15 14.37
N SER A 103 -14.29 -5.87 14.09
CA SER A 103 -13.65 -5.85 12.77
C SER A 103 -14.43 -6.73 11.78
N ALA A 104 -15.06 -6.11 10.78
CA ALA A 104 -15.80 -6.82 9.74
C ALA A 104 -14.95 -7.88 8.99
N MET A 105 -13.64 -7.64 8.84
CA MET A 105 -12.75 -8.64 8.24
C MET A 105 -12.59 -9.88 9.14
N PHE A 106 -12.47 -9.67 10.45
CA PHE A 106 -12.34 -10.74 11.42
C PHE A 106 -13.64 -11.56 11.51
N GLN A 107 -14.80 -10.88 11.40
CA GLN A 107 -16.10 -11.54 11.33
C GLN A 107 -16.26 -12.38 10.06
N GLU A 108 -15.94 -11.82 8.90
CA GLU A 108 -16.04 -12.52 7.61
C GLU A 108 -15.13 -13.76 7.58
N ILE A 109 -13.89 -13.64 8.04
CA ILE A 109 -12.94 -14.77 8.12
C ILE A 109 -13.43 -15.81 9.13
N GLY A 110 -13.89 -15.39 10.31
CA GLY A 110 -14.42 -16.31 11.32
C GLY A 110 -15.61 -17.12 10.80
N LYS A 111 -16.53 -16.47 10.09
CA LYS A 111 -17.68 -17.13 9.47
C LYS A 111 -17.28 -18.11 8.37
N ASP A 112 -16.35 -17.71 7.49
CA ASP A 112 -15.88 -18.56 6.40
C ASP A 112 -15.13 -19.80 6.94
N LEU A 113 -14.28 -19.61 7.96
CA LEU A 113 -13.57 -20.70 8.64
C LEU A 113 -14.51 -21.64 9.40
N GLU A 114 -15.56 -21.12 10.07
CA GLU A 114 -16.56 -21.96 10.74
C GLU A 114 -17.33 -22.81 9.72
N VAL A 115 -17.78 -22.22 8.61
CA VAL A 115 -18.47 -22.95 7.54
C VAL A 115 -17.55 -24.02 6.93
N ALA A 116 -16.29 -23.69 6.68
CA ALA A 116 -15.33 -24.65 6.14
C ALA A 116 -15.07 -25.82 7.10
N LEU A 117 -14.95 -25.54 8.41
CA LEU A 117 -14.81 -26.56 9.44
C LEU A 117 -16.04 -27.47 9.51
N GLN A 118 -17.25 -26.92 9.45
CA GLN A 118 -18.50 -27.68 9.42
C GLN A 118 -18.61 -28.58 8.17
N ASN A 119 -18.01 -28.15 7.05
CA ASN A 119 -17.93 -28.93 5.82
C ASN A 119 -16.80 -29.96 5.81
N GLY A 120 -16.04 -30.10 6.91
CA GLY A 120 -14.93 -31.04 7.03
C GLY A 120 -13.67 -30.64 6.29
N GLN A 121 -13.52 -29.35 5.93
CA GLN A 121 -12.29 -28.84 5.31
C GLN A 121 -11.22 -28.59 6.38
N GLU A 122 -9.98 -28.94 6.06
CA GLU A 122 -8.83 -28.66 6.93
C GLU A 122 -8.57 -27.15 7.05
N PHE A 123 -8.33 -26.67 8.27
CA PHE A 123 -8.05 -25.27 8.54
C PHE A 123 -6.84 -24.76 7.75
N SER A 124 -5.78 -25.55 7.67
CA SER A 124 -4.59 -25.23 6.87
C SER A 124 -4.89 -24.98 5.39
N GLN A 125 -5.82 -25.75 4.80
CA GLN A 125 -6.19 -25.64 3.38
C GLN A 125 -7.00 -24.37 3.13
N VAL A 126 -7.97 -24.07 3.99
CA VAL A 126 -8.79 -22.85 3.86
C VAL A 126 -7.91 -21.60 3.97
N VAL A 127 -6.98 -21.59 4.92
CA VAL A 127 -6.07 -20.46 5.11
C VAL A 127 -5.16 -20.22 3.89
N LYS A 128 -4.73 -21.28 3.19
CA LYS A 128 -3.93 -21.18 1.95
C LYS A 128 -4.69 -20.49 0.80
N HIS A 129 -6.02 -20.53 0.81
CA HIS A 129 -6.83 -19.91 -0.25
C HIS A 129 -6.94 -18.39 -0.10
N TYR A 130 -6.68 -17.83 1.08
CA TYR A 130 -6.73 -16.38 1.28
C TYR A 130 -5.50 -15.69 0.65
N PRO A 131 -5.69 -14.84 -0.38
CA PRO A 131 -4.58 -14.20 -1.09
C PRO A 131 -3.90 -13.07 -0.30
N PHE A 132 -4.46 -12.66 0.83
CA PHE A 132 -3.89 -11.67 1.73
C PHE A 132 -3.05 -12.29 2.86
N PHE A 133 -3.01 -13.61 2.97
CA PHE A 133 -2.05 -14.30 3.83
C PHE A 133 -0.85 -14.79 3.02
N LYS A 134 0.29 -14.89 3.70
CA LYS A 134 1.45 -15.57 3.12
C LYS A 134 1.17 -17.06 3.04
N LYS A 135 1.59 -17.70 1.94
CA LYS A 135 1.49 -19.15 1.75
C LYS A 135 2.16 -19.95 2.88
N GLU A 136 3.22 -19.40 3.46
CA GLU A 136 3.92 -19.94 4.63
C GLU A 136 2.97 -20.19 5.82
N LEU A 137 1.98 -19.32 6.05
CA LEU A 137 1.07 -19.44 7.19
C LEU A 137 0.31 -20.77 7.17
N GLY A 138 -0.23 -21.14 6.01
CA GLY A 138 -0.93 -22.42 5.84
C GLY A 138 -0.04 -23.63 6.08
N LEU A 139 1.25 -23.55 5.73
CA LEU A 139 2.23 -24.62 5.98
C LEU A 139 2.57 -24.74 7.47
N ILE A 140 2.68 -23.60 8.18
CA ILE A 140 2.90 -23.59 9.64
C ILE A 140 1.70 -24.18 10.36
N ILE A 141 0.48 -23.85 9.91
CA ILE A 141 -0.74 -24.42 10.48
C ILE A 141 -0.76 -25.94 10.29
N GLU A 142 -0.56 -26.42 9.06
CA GLU A 142 -0.53 -27.85 8.75
C GLU A 142 0.51 -28.60 9.61
N TYR A 143 1.72 -28.06 9.70
CA TYR A 143 2.79 -28.62 10.52
C TYR A 143 2.46 -28.62 12.02
N GLY A 144 1.83 -27.55 12.51
CA GLY A 144 1.39 -27.41 13.89
C GLY A 144 0.25 -28.35 14.26
N GLU A 145 -0.70 -28.58 13.34
CA GLU A 145 -1.80 -29.55 13.47
C GLU A 145 -1.27 -30.97 13.59
N VAL A 146 -0.38 -31.39 12.69
CA VAL A 146 0.23 -32.74 12.68
C VAL A 146 1.03 -33.01 13.97
N LYS A 147 1.65 -31.97 14.54
CA LYS A 147 2.44 -32.09 15.78
C LYS A 147 1.66 -31.84 17.06
N SER A 148 0.36 -31.56 16.97
CA SER A 148 -0.49 -31.14 18.10
C SER A 148 0.10 -29.95 18.88
N LYS A 149 0.80 -29.05 18.18
CA LYS A 149 1.50 -27.87 18.75
C LYS A 149 1.15 -26.58 18.02
N LEU A 150 -0.03 -26.54 17.40
CA LEU A 150 -0.47 -25.44 16.54
C LEU A 150 -0.34 -24.06 17.20
N GLY A 151 -0.80 -23.90 18.45
CA GLY A 151 -0.71 -22.62 19.17
C GLY A 151 0.73 -22.09 19.29
N CYS A 152 1.64 -22.95 19.76
CA CYS A 152 3.06 -22.60 19.94
C CYS A 152 3.75 -22.27 18.61
N GLU A 153 3.53 -23.08 17.57
CA GLU A 153 4.12 -22.83 16.24
C GLU A 153 3.61 -21.52 15.63
N LEU A 154 2.32 -21.21 15.81
CA LEU A 154 1.73 -19.94 15.37
C LEU A 154 2.29 -18.74 16.13
N GLU A 155 2.47 -18.84 17.45
CA GLU A 155 3.08 -17.77 18.26
C GLU A 155 4.53 -17.50 17.82
N VAL A 156 5.34 -18.55 17.66
CA VAL A 156 6.73 -18.43 17.19
C VAL A 156 6.79 -17.84 15.79
N TYR A 157 5.91 -18.30 14.88
CA TYR A 157 5.84 -17.77 13.53
C TYR A 157 5.40 -16.30 13.51
N ALA A 158 4.42 -15.93 14.33
CA ALA A 158 3.95 -14.56 14.45
C ALA A 158 5.05 -13.63 14.94
N GLN A 159 5.80 -14.04 15.98
CA GLN A 159 6.94 -13.28 16.50
C GLN A 159 8.00 -13.04 15.42
N LYS A 160 8.43 -14.10 14.71
CA LYS A 160 9.39 -13.97 13.60
C LYS A 160 8.87 -13.09 12.47
N THR A 161 7.57 -13.14 12.17
CA THR A 161 6.98 -12.33 11.11
C THR A 161 6.89 -10.85 11.52
N TRP A 162 6.57 -10.58 12.80
CA TRP A 162 6.60 -9.23 13.36
C TRP A 162 8.00 -8.64 13.35
N GLU A 163 9.02 -9.38 13.77
CA GLU A 163 10.42 -8.94 13.72
C GLU A 163 10.85 -8.59 12.29
N LYS A 164 10.53 -9.46 11.31
CA LYS A 164 10.78 -9.18 9.89
C LYS A 164 10.03 -7.94 9.40
N PHE A 165 8.79 -7.74 9.84
CA PHE A 165 7.97 -6.59 9.46
C PHE A 165 8.58 -5.29 9.98
N PHE A 166 8.92 -5.22 11.27
CA PHE A 166 9.56 -4.05 11.86
C PHE A 166 10.95 -3.78 11.29
N SER A 167 11.74 -4.82 11.01
CA SER A 167 13.03 -4.68 10.34
C SER A 167 12.90 -4.02 8.96
N ARG A 168 11.90 -4.41 8.17
CA ARG A 168 11.61 -3.78 6.86
C ARG A 168 11.15 -2.34 6.99
N ILE A 169 10.33 -2.03 8.00
CA ILE A 169 9.91 -0.64 8.29
C ILE A 169 11.13 0.20 8.62
N ASN A 170 12.01 -0.26 9.50
CA ASN A 170 13.22 0.47 9.88
C ASN A 170 14.14 0.70 8.67
N GLN A 171 14.30 -0.31 7.80
CA GLN A 171 15.05 -0.14 6.56
C GLN A 171 14.41 0.90 5.62
N ALA A 172 13.09 0.91 5.51
CA ALA A 172 12.37 1.92 4.73
C ALA A 172 12.56 3.34 5.33
N MET A 173 12.56 3.47 6.66
CA MET A 173 12.82 4.75 7.33
C MET A 173 14.21 5.30 7.04
N ASN A 174 15.22 4.43 6.86
CA ASN A 174 16.58 4.88 6.48
C ASN A 174 16.62 5.58 5.11
N LEU A 175 15.69 5.25 4.18
CA LEU A 175 15.57 5.93 2.88
C LEU A 175 14.79 7.24 2.97
N VAL A 176 13.99 7.44 4.02
CA VAL A 176 13.25 8.69 4.22
C VAL A 176 14.21 9.84 4.50
N GLN A 177 15.28 9.62 5.27
CA GLN A 177 16.27 10.65 5.59
C GLN A 177 16.90 11.32 4.34
N PRO A 178 17.52 10.59 3.38
CA PRO A 178 18.07 11.23 2.18
C PRO A 178 16.98 11.87 1.31
N LEU A 179 15.78 11.30 1.25
CA LEU A 179 14.67 11.88 0.50
C LEU A 179 14.25 13.25 1.05
N VAL A 180 14.20 13.39 2.38
CA VAL A 180 13.91 14.68 3.04
C VAL A 180 14.99 15.71 2.69
N PHE A 181 16.27 15.34 2.69
CA PHE A 181 17.35 16.27 2.30
C PHE A 181 17.24 16.72 0.84
N VAL A 182 16.96 15.78 -0.09
CA VAL A 182 16.74 16.12 -1.51
C VAL A 182 15.54 17.06 -1.68
N PHE A 183 14.46 16.79 -0.95
CA PHE A 183 13.27 17.64 -0.96
C PHE A 183 13.59 19.07 -0.46
N VAL A 184 14.30 19.19 0.66
CA VAL A 184 14.73 20.50 1.20
C VAL A 184 15.63 21.23 0.20
N ALA A 185 16.61 20.55 -0.40
CA ALA A 185 17.49 21.15 -1.40
C ALA A 185 16.71 21.67 -2.62
N LEU A 186 15.73 20.90 -3.10
CA LEU A 186 14.86 21.30 -4.21
C LEU A 186 14.01 22.53 -3.85
N VAL A 187 13.45 22.58 -2.64
CA VAL A 187 12.70 23.75 -2.15
C VAL A 187 13.58 25.00 -2.12
N ILE A 188 14.83 24.90 -1.64
CA ILE A 188 15.77 26.02 -1.61
C ILE A 188 16.05 26.54 -3.02
N VAL A 189 16.29 25.64 -3.99
CA VAL A 189 16.54 26.03 -5.40
C VAL A 189 15.30 26.71 -6.01
N LEU A 190 14.11 26.18 -5.77
CA LEU A 190 12.87 26.79 -6.27
C LEU A 190 12.62 28.17 -5.66
N LEU A 191 12.85 28.35 -4.36
CA LEU A 191 12.75 29.64 -3.71
C LEU A 191 13.74 30.64 -4.31
N TYR A 192 14.98 30.22 -4.53
CA TYR A 192 16.00 31.08 -5.14
C TYR A 192 15.61 31.48 -6.57
N ALA A 193 15.13 30.54 -7.38
CA ALA A 193 14.64 30.83 -8.73
C ALA A 193 13.45 31.80 -8.71
N ALA A 194 12.49 31.59 -7.80
CA ALA A 194 11.33 32.47 -7.64
C ALA A 194 11.73 33.90 -7.20
N MET A 195 12.81 34.05 -6.43
CA MET A 195 13.34 35.35 -6.03
C MET A 195 14.16 36.04 -7.14
N LEU A 196 14.98 35.29 -7.88
CA LEU A 196 15.85 35.86 -8.93
C LEU A 196 15.11 36.21 -10.22
N LEU A 197 14.15 35.39 -10.64
CA LEU A 197 13.40 35.59 -11.88
C LEU A 197 12.75 37.00 -11.99
N PRO A 198 12.07 37.53 -10.95
CA PRO A 198 11.55 38.91 -11.01
C PRO A 198 12.65 39.97 -11.05
N ILE A 199 13.83 39.72 -10.45
CA ILE A 199 14.97 40.66 -10.53
C ILE A 199 15.45 40.77 -11.98
N TYR A 200 15.62 39.63 -12.66
CA TYR A 200 16.03 39.63 -14.08
C TYR A 200 14.98 40.28 -14.98
N GLN A 201 13.69 40.01 -14.76
CA GLN A 201 12.61 40.66 -15.50
C GLN A 201 12.62 42.18 -15.32
N ASN A 202 12.89 42.67 -14.09
CA ASN A 202 12.98 44.11 -13.84
C ASN A 202 14.22 44.76 -14.46
N MET A 203 15.32 44.00 -14.63
CA MET A 203 16.53 44.49 -15.30
C MET A 203 16.39 44.56 -16.83
N GLU A 204 15.70 43.60 -17.46
CA GLU A 204 15.46 43.62 -18.91
C GLU A 204 14.53 44.76 -19.36
N VAL A 205 13.70 45.30 -18.46
CA VAL A 205 12.77 46.40 -18.77
C VAL A 205 13.46 47.78 -18.82
N GLN A 206 14.74 47.90 -18.43
CA GLN A 206 15.47 49.19 -18.36
C GLN A 206 16.46 49.47 -19.51
N LEU A 207 16.44 48.69 -20.61
CA LEU A 207 17.20 48.97 -21.84
C LEU A 207 16.25 49.34 -23.00
#